data_AF-A0A519KQB1-F1
#
_entry.id   AF-A0A519KQB1-F1
#
_cell.length_a   1.000
_cell.length_b   1.000
_cell.length_c   1.000
_cell.angle_alpha   90.00
_cell.angle_beta   90.00
_cell.angle_gamma   90.00
#
_symmetry.space_group_name_H-M   'P 1'
#
loop_
_entity.id
_entity.type
_entity.pdbx_description
1 polymer ?
#
loop_
_entity_poly.entity_id
_entity_poly.type
_entity_poly.pdbx_seq_one_letter_code
_entity_poly.pdbx_strand_id
1 'polypeptide(L)'
;MPDSNRPRLKVSRAGIVLIKSFESFRPRAVQRADGRWVIGYGHTASAREGLTVGEQDAELLLQYDLLPVAKALNEDVEAALNQHQFDALASFAVSVASTSSTPWPVSPCRSAWSAFWRPMCGRA
;
A
#
# COMPACT_ATOMS: atom_id res chain seq x y z
N MET A 1 -22.74 8.86 -15.51
CA MET A 1 -22.78 7.41 -15.22
C MET A 1 -21.34 6.96 -15.11
N PRO A 2 -20.87 6.34 -14.02
CA PRO A 2 -19.53 5.78 -14.01
C PRO A 2 -19.52 4.56 -14.96
N ASP A 3 -18.55 4.50 -15.86
CA ASP A 3 -18.43 3.43 -16.86
C ASP A 3 -18.26 2.06 -16.19
N SER A 4 -19.32 1.25 -16.23
CA SER A 4 -19.42 -0.09 -15.62
C SER A 4 -18.49 -1.16 -16.24
N ASN A 5 -17.54 -0.79 -17.11
CA ASN A 5 -16.67 -1.73 -17.83
C ASN A 5 -15.16 -1.48 -17.63
N ARG A 6 -14.75 -0.78 -16.56
CA ARG A 6 -13.32 -0.65 -16.25
C ARG A 6 -12.77 -1.99 -15.73
N PRO A 7 -11.67 -2.52 -16.31
CA PRO A 7 -11.00 -3.69 -15.76
C PRO A 7 -10.45 -3.34 -14.37
N ARG A 8 -10.81 -4.14 -13.36
CA ARG A 8 -10.25 -4.02 -12.02
C ARG A 8 -8.81 -4.52 -12.03
N LEU A 9 -7.86 -3.62 -11.81
CA LEU A 9 -6.44 -3.93 -11.81
C LEU A 9 -6.01 -4.45 -10.44
N LYS A 10 -5.00 -5.30 -10.44
CA LYS A 10 -4.30 -5.78 -9.24
C LYS A 10 -2.83 -5.42 -9.37
N VAL A 11 -2.12 -5.32 -8.26
CA VAL A 11 -0.67 -5.11 -8.33
C VAL A 11 -0.02 -6.30 -9.01
N SER A 12 0.77 -6.04 -10.06
CA SER A 12 1.45 -7.10 -10.79
C SER A 12 2.65 -7.62 -9.99
N ARG A 13 3.18 -8.78 -10.41
CA ARG A 13 4.42 -9.30 -9.82
C ARG A 13 5.60 -8.35 -10.01
N ALA A 14 5.64 -7.62 -11.14
CA ALA A 14 6.65 -6.60 -11.37
C ALA A 14 6.49 -5.42 -10.39
N GLY A 15 5.26 -5.02 -10.09
CA GLY A 15 4.95 -4.02 -9.07
C GLY A 15 5.41 -4.45 -7.67
N ILE A 16 5.17 -5.71 -7.29
CA ILE A 16 5.66 -6.26 -6.01
C ILE A 16 7.20 -6.19 -5.95
N VAL A 17 7.88 -6.65 -7.00
CA VAL A 17 9.36 -6.61 -7.07
C VAL A 17 9.88 -5.17 -6.98
N LEU A 18 9.21 -4.22 -7.64
CA LEU A 18 9.56 -2.81 -7.57
C LEU A 18 9.45 -2.29 -6.13
N ILE A 19 8.36 -2.60 -5.43
CA ILE A 19 8.18 -2.17 -4.03
C ILE A 19 9.25 -2.80 -3.13
N LYS A 20 9.52 -4.10 -3.29
CA LYS A 20 10.60 -4.80 -2.58
C LYS A 20 11.97 -4.17 -2.81
N SER A 21 12.21 -3.55 -3.97
CA SER A 21 13.49 -2.87 -4.26
C SER A 21 13.65 -1.52 -3.54
N PHE A 22 12.54 -0.85 -3.22
CA PHE A 22 12.54 0.42 -2.49
C PHE A 22 12.45 0.24 -0.98
N GLU A 23 11.74 -0.80 -0.54
CA GLU A 23 11.54 -1.11 0.88
C GLU A 23 12.61 -2.08 1.39
N SER A 24 13.26 -1.73 2.49
CA SER A 24 14.27 -2.61 3.09
C SER A 24 13.60 -3.78 3.81
N PHE A 25 14.01 -5.01 3.48
CA PHE A 25 13.54 -6.22 4.16
C PHE A 25 14.03 -6.28 5.61
N ARG A 26 13.09 -6.42 6.55
CA ARG A 26 13.36 -6.59 7.99
C ARG A 26 12.92 -7.99 8.45
N PRO A 27 13.84 -8.95 8.62
CA PRO A 27 13.48 -10.32 9.02
C PRO A 27 12.96 -10.41 10.45
N ARG A 28 13.29 -9.44 11.32
CA ARG A 28 12.82 -9.37 12.71
C ARG A 28 11.98 -8.12 12.91
N ALA A 29 10.97 -8.23 13.75
CA ALA A 29 10.17 -7.09 14.16
C ALA A 29 11.02 -6.09 14.93
N VAL A 30 10.97 -4.82 14.50
CA VAL A 30 11.68 -3.71 15.15
C VAL A 30 10.65 -2.69 15.63
N GLN A 31 10.81 -2.22 16.86
CA GLN A 31 9.99 -1.15 17.41
C GLN A 31 10.48 0.20 16.89
N ARG A 32 9.55 1.02 16.39
CA ARG A 32 9.81 2.41 16.00
C ARG A 32 9.68 3.33 17.21
N ALA A 33 10.18 4.56 17.06
CA ALA A 33 10.08 5.61 18.08
C ALA A 33 8.63 5.98 18.47
N ASP A 34 7.65 5.65 17.63
CA ASP A 34 6.22 5.84 17.88
C ASP A 34 5.57 4.67 18.66
N GLY A 35 6.37 3.68 19.08
CA GLY A 35 5.92 2.50 19.83
C GLY A 35 5.33 1.39 18.98
N ARG A 36 5.14 1.59 17.65
CA ARG A 36 4.64 0.57 16.74
C ARG A 36 5.74 -0.39 16.31
N TRP A 37 5.37 -1.64 16.05
CA TRP A 37 6.28 -2.65 15.51
C TRP A 37 6.21 -2.67 13.99
N VAL A 38 7.36 -2.87 13.33
CA VAL A 38 7.46 -3.07 11.87
C VAL A 38 8.21 -4.35 11.59
N ILE A 39 7.73 -5.13 10.61
CA ILE A 39 8.39 -6.34 10.12
C ILE A 39 8.29 -6.46 8.59
N GLY A 40 9.18 -7.23 7.97
CA GLY A 40 9.17 -7.48 6.53
C GLY A 40 9.43 -6.22 5.72
N TYR A 41 8.58 -5.94 4.73
CA TYR A 41 8.64 -4.75 3.87
C TYR A 41 7.75 -3.61 4.41
N GLY A 42 7.90 -3.25 5.68
CA GLY A 42 7.15 -2.14 6.28
C GLY A 42 5.80 -2.52 6.93
N HIS A 43 5.51 -3.83 7.07
CA HIS A 43 4.25 -4.31 7.64
C HIS A 43 4.13 -3.99 9.13
N THR A 44 3.01 -3.39 9.55
CA THR A 44 2.74 -3.03 10.96
C THR A 44 1.54 -3.76 11.57
N ALA A 45 0.60 -4.25 10.76
CA ALA A 45 -0.71 -4.68 11.27
C ALA A 45 -0.63 -5.94 12.16
N SER A 46 0.25 -6.88 11.83
CA SER A 46 0.50 -8.11 12.61
C SER A 46 1.87 -8.13 13.29
N ALA A 47 2.62 -7.02 13.20
CA ALA A 47 3.94 -6.92 13.78
C ALA A 47 3.87 -6.86 15.31
N ARG A 48 4.70 -7.64 15.99
CA ARG A 48 4.78 -7.74 17.45
C ARG A 48 6.20 -8.06 17.89
N GLU A 49 6.48 -7.80 19.15
CA GLU A 49 7.78 -8.10 19.76
C GLU A 49 8.19 -9.56 19.54
N GLY A 50 9.46 -9.76 19.17
CA GLY A 50 10.04 -11.09 18.98
C GLY A 50 9.61 -11.83 17.70
N LEU A 51 8.72 -11.27 16.87
CA LEU A 51 8.31 -11.89 15.61
C LEU A 51 9.49 -11.92 14.61
N THR A 52 9.66 -13.05 13.92
CA THR A 52 10.62 -13.22 12.82
C THR A 52 9.90 -13.79 11.61
N VAL A 53 10.23 -13.32 10.41
CA VAL A 53 9.63 -13.77 9.15
C VAL A 53 10.70 -14.04 8.10
N GLY A 54 10.47 -15.03 7.24
CA GLY A 54 11.24 -15.23 6.02
C GLY A 54 10.89 -14.19 4.96
N GLU A 55 11.69 -14.14 3.89
CA GLU A 55 11.42 -13.23 2.77
C GLU A 55 10.09 -13.55 2.07
N GLN A 56 9.76 -14.84 1.94
CA GLN A 56 8.51 -15.32 1.35
C GLN A 56 7.29 -14.89 2.17
N ASP A 57 7.37 -15.04 3.51
CA ASP A 57 6.31 -14.60 4.41
C ASP A 57 6.16 -13.07 4.39
N ALA A 58 7.26 -12.33 4.34
CA ALA A 58 7.22 -10.88 4.21
C ALA A 58 6.62 -10.42 2.88
N GLU A 59 6.83 -11.15 1.79
CA GLU A 59 6.18 -10.88 0.51
C GLU A 59 4.66 -11.15 0.58
N LEU A 60 4.23 -12.18 1.31
CA LEU A 60 2.80 -12.43 1.57
C LEU A 60 2.17 -11.32 2.41
N LEU A 61 2.87 -10.85 3.44
CA LEU A 61 2.43 -9.68 4.23
C LEU A 61 2.32 -8.43 3.37
N LEU A 62 3.29 -8.18 2.50
CA LEU A 62 3.25 -7.06 1.55
C LEU A 62 2.05 -7.18 0.60
N GLN A 63 1.79 -8.37 0.05
CA GLN A 63 0.61 -8.60 -0.78
C GLN A 63 -0.69 -8.33 -0.02
N TYR A 64 -0.76 -8.69 1.26
CA TYR A 64 -1.91 -8.41 2.10
C TYR A 64 -2.13 -6.91 2.31
N ASP A 65 -1.05 -6.16 2.58
CA ASP A 65 -1.10 -4.70 2.74
C ASP A 65 -1.49 -3.99 1.43
N LEU A 66 -1.19 -4.58 0.29
CA LEU A 66 -1.57 -4.06 -1.03
C LEU A 66 -3.04 -4.29 -1.38
N LEU A 67 -3.75 -5.20 -0.71
CA LEU A 67 -5.19 -5.42 -0.96
C LEU A 67 -6.05 -4.17 -0.75
N PRO A 68 -5.98 -3.47 0.40
CA PRO A 68 -6.73 -2.23 0.60
C PRO A 68 -6.29 -1.11 -0.34
N VAL A 69 -4.99 -1.03 -0.67
CA VAL A 69 -4.44 -0.04 -1.62
C VAL A 69 -5.02 -0.27 -3.02
N ALA A 70 -4.97 -1.50 -3.51
CA ALA A 70 -5.50 -1.87 -4.82
C ALA A 70 -7.02 -1.65 -4.88
N LYS A 71 -7.74 -1.94 -3.79
CA LYS A 71 -9.17 -1.66 -3.69
C LYS A 71 -9.44 -0.16 -3.84
N ALA A 72 -8.76 0.68 -3.07
CA ALA A 72 -8.94 2.12 -3.11
C ALA A 72 -8.57 2.72 -4.48
N LEU A 73 -7.47 2.25 -5.11
CA LEU A 73 -7.09 2.67 -6.47
C LEU A 73 -8.17 2.36 -7.50
N ASN A 74 -8.81 1.19 -7.41
CA ASN A 74 -9.90 0.85 -8.32
C ASN A 74 -11.20 1.62 -8.02
N GLU A 75 -11.40 2.09 -6.79
CA GLU A 75 -12.64 2.74 -6.35
C GLU A 75 -12.62 4.26 -6.53
N ASP A 76 -11.50 4.93 -6.26
CA ASP A 76 -11.45 6.41 -6.29
C ASP A 76 -10.61 6.99 -7.43
N VAL A 77 -9.84 6.19 -8.19
CA VAL A 77 -9.20 6.69 -9.42
C VAL A 77 -10.18 6.57 -10.57
N GLU A 78 -10.69 7.71 -11.05
CA GLU A 78 -11.62 7.79 -12.18
C GLU A 78 -10.90 7.74 -13.55
N ALA A 79 -9.58 7.93 -13.60
CA ALA A 79 -8.78 7.89 -14.84
C ALA A 79 -8.46 6.45 -15.28
N ALA A 80 -8.46 6.19 -16.59
CA ALA A 80 -8.15 4.85 -17.12
C ALA A 80 -6.65 4.58 -16.98
N LEU A 81 -6.30 3.69 -16.05
CA LEU A 81 -4.92 3.33 -15.78
C LEU A 81 -4.50 2.10 -16.59
N ASN A 82 -3.26 2.09 -17.05
CA ASN A 82 -2.60 0.85 -17.46
C ASN A 82 -1.96 0.14 -16.24
N GLN A 83 -1.52 -1.10 -16.44
CA GLN A 83 -0.94 -1.92 -15.36
C GLN A 83 0.28 -1.25 -14.70
N HIS A 84 1.17 -0.63 -15.47
CA HIS A 84 2.38 0.01 -14.95
C HIS A 84 2.08 1.26 -14.12
N GLN A 85 1.07 2.05 -14.53
CA GLN A 85 0.60 3.20 -13.77
C GLN A 85 -0.03 2.77 -12.45
N PHE A 86 -0.80 1.68 -12.46
CA PHE A 86 -1.38 1.10 -11.25
C PHE A 86 -0.29 0.62 -10.27
N ASP A 87 0.72 -0.08 -10.78
CA ASP A 87 1.85 -0.57 -9.98
C ASP A 87 2.66 0.59 -9.37
N ALA A 88 2.90 1.66 -10.15
CA ALA A 88 3.60 2.86 -9.67
C ALA A 88 2.81 3.57 -8.55
N LEU A 89 1.49 3.70 -8.71
CA LEU A 89 0.64 4.29 -7.67
C LEU A 89 0.59 3.44 -6.40
N ALA A 90 0.54 2.11 -6.55
CA ALA A 90 0.60 1.19 -5.42
C ALA A 90 1.93 1.32 -4.67
N SER A 91 3.06 1.43 -5.39
CA SER A 91 4.37 1.65 -4.79
C SER A 91 4.47 2.98 -4.05
N PHE A 92 3.95 4.05 -4.66
CA PHE A 92 3.89 5.35 -4.01
C PHE A 92 3.06 5.32 -2.73
N ALA A 93 1.89 4.66 -2.76
CA ALA A 93 1.01 4.55 -1.60
C ALA A 93 1.69 3.85 -0.41
N VAL A 94 2.45 2.78 -0.67
CA VAL A 94 3.23 2.07 0.37
C VAL A 94 4.36 2.95 0.91
N SER A 95 5.08 3.68 0.05
CA SER A 95 6.16 4.58 0.47
C SER A 95 5.66 5.69 1.41
N VAL A 96 4.48 6.25 1.12
CA VAL A 96 3.83 7.25 2.00
C VAL A 96 3.33 6.61 3.30
N ALA A 97 2.76 5.40 3.22
CA ALA A 97 2.32 4.63 4.40
C ALA A 97 3.43 4.42 5.42
N SER A 98 4.64 4.12 4.95
CA SER A 98 5.84 3.93 5.76
C SER A 98 6.25 5.22 6.51
N THR A 99 5.91 6.39 5.97
CA THR A 99 6.31 7.70 6.51
C THR A 99 5.23 8.33 7.38
N SER A 100 3.95 8.11 7.10
CA SER A 100 2.87 8.69 7.90
C SER A 100 2.72 7.98 9.24
N SER A 101 2.89 8.72 10.35
CA SER A 101 2.58 8.26 11.70
C SER A 101 1.11 7.88 11.91
N THR A 102 0.23 8.21 10.97
CA THR A 102 -1.18 7.82 10.99
C THR A 102 -1.31 6.36 10.54
N PRO A 103 -1.85 5.45 11.39
CA PRO A 103 -2.24 4.13 10.92
C PRO A 103 -3.27 4.32 9.80
N TRP A 104 -3.11 3.58 8.70
CA TRP A 104 -4.17 3.47 7.71
C TRP A 104 -5.42 2.97 8.43
N PRO A 105 -6.51 3.75 8.49
CA PRO A 105 -7.74 3.24 9.04
C PRO A 105 -8.15 2.08 8.15
N VAL A 106 -8.18 0.88 8.71
CA VAL A 106 -8.79 -0.31 8.11
C VAL A 106 -10.30 -0.08 7.99
N SER A 107 -10.67 0.81 7.05
CA SER A 107 -12.01 1.32 6.68
C SER A 107 -12.83 2.04 7.77
N PRO A 108 -13.64 3.07 7.46
CA PRO A 108 -13.92 3.70 6.17
C PRO A 108 -13.45 5.17 6.16
N CYS A 109 -12.38 5.50 5.44
CA CYS A 109 -11.97 6.90 5.25
C CYS A 109 -11.89 7.26 3.77
N ARG A 110 -13.04 7.15 3.09
CA ARG A 110 -13.28 7.78 1.78
C ARG A 110 -12.92 9.28 1.82
N SER A 111 -13.01 9.91 2.99
CA SER A 111 -12.72 11.32 3.26
C SER A 111 -11.23 11.65 3.37
N ALA A 112 -10.40 10.84 4.05
CA ALA A 112 -8.95 11.11 4.13
C ALA A 112 -8.24 10.78 2.81
N TRP A 113 -8.69 9.74 2.10
CA TRP A 113 -8.15 9.36 0.79
C TRP A 113 -8.46 10.43 -0.26
N SER A 114 -9.72 10.89 -0.31
CA SER A 114 -10.07 12.02 -1.17
C SER A 114 -9.44 13.33 -0.69
N ALA A 115 -9.20 13.58 0.60
CA ALA A 115 -8.52 14.81 1.04
C ALA A 115 -7.05 14.86 0.63
N PHE A 116 -6.32 13.74 0.70
CA PHE A 116 -4.90 13.68 0.29
C PHE A 116 -4.74 13.67 -1.23
N TRP A 117 -5.66 13.05 -1.98
CA TRP A 117 -5.55 12.87 -3.43
C TRP A 117 -6.42 13.79 -4.29
N ARG A 118 -7.42 14.50 -3.72
CA ARG A 118 -8.17 15.58 -4.43
C ARG A 118 -7.25 16.64 -5.05
N PRO A 119 -6.12 17.05 -4.44
CA PRO A 119 -5.22 17.99 -5.08
C PRO A 119 -4.40 17.38 -6.23
N MET A 120 -4.10 16.07 -6.19
CA MET A 120 -3.30 15.40 -7.23
C MET A 120 -4.13 14.89 -8.42
N CYS A 121 -5.41 14.56 -8.21
CA CYS A 121 -6.34 14.21 -9.30
C CYS A 121 -7.25 15.39 -9.71
N GLY A 122 -7.13 16.55 -9.07
CA GLY A 122 -7.99 17.72 -9.27
C GLY A 122 -7.31 18.92 -9.93
N ARG A 123 -6.88 18.76 -11.18
CA ARG A 123 -6.96 19.76 -12.27
C ARG A 123 -6.41 19.15 -13.55
N ALA A 124 -7.30 18.53 -14.32
CA ALA A 124 -7.21 18.40 -15.76
C ALA A 124 -8.61 18.63 -16.32
#